data_AF-A0A316SFJ5-F1
#
_entry.id   AF-A0A316SFJ5-F1
#
_cell.length_a   1.000
_cell.length_b   1.000
_cell.length_c   1.000
_cell.angle_alpha   90.00
_cell.angle_beta   90.00
_cell.angle_gamma   90.00
#
_symmetry.space_group_name_H-M   'P 1'
#
loop_
_entity.id
_entity.type
_entity.pdbx_description
1 polymer ?
#
loop_
_entity_poly.entity_id
_entity_poly.type
_entity_poly.pdbx_seq_one_letter_code
_entity_poly.pdbx_strand_id
1 'polypeptide(L)'
;MGATRNGIYYDLRESIFIFNAGDGDKKIELRFSSMRNLQRFILGVEEHIETTNRKLSNMLGIDVHNETMGLLSYYFQIEKRGCYIRTGEEVILWQNEVTLQGENVTRKTSEMQ
;
A
#
# COMPACT_ATOMS: atom_id res chain seq x y z
N MET A 1 19.12 -8.73 -13.73
CA MET A 1 20.25 -8.24 -12.92
C MET A 1 19.91 -8.50 -11.45
N GLY A 2 20.51 -9.55 -10.86
CA GLY A 2 20.17 -10.00 -9.50
C GLY A 2 20.61 -9.06 -8.37
N ALA A 3 20.44 -9.52 -7.12
CA ALA A 3 20.79 -8.74 -5.94
C ALA A 3 22.27 -8.31 -5.92
N THR A 4 22.51 -7.11 -5.39
CA THR A 4 23.88 -6.69 -5.03
C THR A 4 24.46 -7.57 -3.93
N ARG A 5 25.78 -7.47 -3.70
CA ARG A 5 26.49 -8.12 -2.59
C ARG A 5 25.87 -7.88 -1.21
N ASN A 6 25.17 -6.76 -1.03
CA ASN A 6 24.52 -6.39 0.23
C ASN A 6 23.04 -6.80 0.29
N GLY A 7 22.56 -7.62 -0.66
CA GLY A 7 21.17 -8.08 -0.70
C GLY A 7 20.17 -6.98 -1.11
N ILE A 8 20.62 -5.98 -1.87
CA ILE A 8 19.75 -4.91 -2.40
C ILE A 8 19.42 -5.20 -3.86
N TYR A 9 18.14 -5.15 -4.22
CA TYR A 9 17.61 -5.22 -5.58
C TYR A 9 17.31 -3.80 -6.09
N TYR A 10 17.95 -3.40 -7.18
CA TYR A 10 17.65 -2.13 -7.87
C TYR A 10 16.53 -2.29 -8.90
N ASP A 11 16.39 -3.47 -9.50
CA ASP A 11 15.18 -3.85 -10.23
C ASP A 11 14.23 -4.61 -9.28
N LEU A 12 13.13 -3.96 -8.91
CA LEU A 12 12.14 -4.56 -8.02
C LEU A 12 11.39 -5.73 -8.65
N ARG A 13 11.36 -5.85 -9.99
CA ARG A 13 10.77 -7.00 -10.70
C ARG A 13 11.50 -8.31 -10.40
N GLU A 14 12.76 -8.23 -9.98
CA GLU A 14 13.58 -9.39 -9.60
C GLU A 14 13.64 -9.60 -8.09
N SER A 15 13.08 -8.68 -7.30
CA SER A 15 13.14 -8.76 -5.85
C SER A 15 12.31 -9.93 -5.30
N ILE A 16 12.94 -10.67 -4.38
CA ILE A 16 12.31 -11.73 -3.59
C ILE A 16 11.65 -11.22 -2.30
N PHE A 17 11.80 -9.93 -1.98
CA PHE A 17 11.22 -9.33 -0.78
C PHE A 17 9.82 -8.83 -1.11
N ILE A 18 8.84 -9.71 -0.88
CA ILE A 18 7.47 -9.55 -1.34
C ILE A 18 6.52 -9.44 -0.13
N PHE A 19 5.58 -8.51 -0.20
CA PHE A 19 4.42 -8.44 0.68
C PHE A 19 3.15 -8.60 -0.15
N ASN A 20 2.17 -9.34 0.38
CA ASN A 20 0.87 -9.53 -0.26
C ASN A 20 -0.23 -9.11 0.72
N ALA A 21 -1.22 -8.37 0.25
CA ALA A 21 -2.42 -8.03 1.01
C ALA A 21 -3.69 -8.16 0.15
N GLY A 22 -4.84 -8.36 0.80
CA GLY A 22 -6.13 -8.54 0.15
C GLY A 22 -6.39 -9.98 -0.33
N ASP A 23 -7.66 -10.25 -0.65
CA ASP A 23 -8.16 -11.56 -1.08
C ASP A 23 -8.69 -11.51 -2.52
N GLY A 24 -8.56 -12.63 -3.24
CA GLY A 24 -9.08 -12.79 -4.61
C GLY A 24 -8.57 -11.72 -5.58
N ASP A 25 -9.50 -11.03 -6.26
CA ASP A 25 -9.22 -10.00 -7.26
C ASP A 25 -8.66 -8.69 -6.66
N LYS A 26 -8.71 -8.54 -5.33
CA LYS A 26 -8.17 -7.37 -4.62
C LYS A 26 -6.76 -7.58 -4.08
N LYS A 27 -6.09 -8.65 -4.53
CA LYS A 27 -4.73 -8.96 -4.10
C LYS A 27 -3.74 -7.93 -4.61
N ILE A 28 -3.07 -7.25 -3.70
CA ILE A 28 -1.98 -6.32 -3.95
C ILE A 28 -0.67 -7.02 -3.59
N GLU A 29 0.26 -7.08 -4.53
CA GLU A 29 1.65 -7.47 -4.30
C GLU A 29 2.55 -6.25 -4.31
N LEU A 30 3.33 -6.07 -3.25
CA LEU A 30 4.35 -5.03 -3.12
C LEU A 30 5.72 -5.68 -3.07
N ARG A 31 6.69 -5.13 -3.81
CA ARG A 31 8.08 -5.57 -3.73
C ARG A 31 9.00 -4.49 -3.18
N PHE A 32 9.98 -4.93 -2.41
CA PHE A 32 10.93 -4.07 -1.72
C PHE A 32 12.34 -4.32 -2.21
N SER A 33 13.18 -3.29 -2.19
CA SER A 33 14.57 -3.38 -2.62
C SER A 33 15.43 -4.19 -1.63
N SER A 34 14.98 -4.40 -0.39
CA SER A 34 15.75 -5.10 0.65
C SER A 34 14.86 -5.69 1.74
N MET A 35 15.36 -6.73 2.42
CA MET A 35 14.73 -7.30 3.62
C MET A 35 14.45 -6.25 4.69
N ARG A 36 15.39 -5.31 4.91
CA ARG A 36 15.23 -4.23 5.89
C ARG A 36 14.00 -3.37 5.59
N ASN A 37 13.74 -3.05 4.33
CA ASN A 37 12.56 -2.27 3.95
C ASN A 37 11.28 -3.09 4.17
N LEU A 38 11.26 -4.35 3.76
CA LEU A 38 10.13 -5.25 3.99
C LEU A 38 9.79 -5.36 5.49
N GLN A 39 10.80 -5.59 6.35
CA GLN A 39 10.59 -5.70 7.79
C GLN A 39 10.05 -4.41 8.41
N ARG A 40 10.59 -3.25 8.02
CA ARG A 40 10.07 -1.95 8.47
C ARG A 40 8.62 -1.75 8.04
N PHE A 41 8.27 -2.17 6.82
CA PHE A 41 6.91 -2.10 6.33
C PHE A 41 5.97 -2.97 7.18
N ILE A 42 6.29 -4.26 7.34
CA ILE A 42 5.46 -5.20 8.11
C ILE A 42 5.23 -4.72 9.54
N LEU A 43 6.26 -4.19 10.21
CA LEU A 43 6.17 -3.76 11.60
C LEU A 43 5.34 -2.49 11.83
N GLY A 44 5.16 -1.64 10.81
CA GLY A 44 4.56 -0.31 10.98
C GLY A 44 3.29 -0.06 10.15
N VAL A 45 2.92 -0.97 9.25
CA VAL A 45 1.86 -0.70 8.28
C VAL A 45 0.47 -0.61 8.91
N GLU A 46 0.16 -1.45 9.90
CA GLU A 46 -1.14 -1.44 10.59
C GLU A 46 -1.36 -0.12 11.34
N GLU A 47 -0.39 0.29 12.17
CA GLU A 47 -0.42 1.57 12.89
C GLU A 47 -0.53 2.77 11.93
N HIS A 48 0.16 2.70 10.79
CA HIS A 48 0.10 3.75 9.78
C HIS A 48 -1.27 3.84 9.11
N ILE A 49 -1.91 2.70 8.80
CA ILE A 49 -3.28 2.65 8.27
C ILE A 49 -4.24 3.29 9.27
N GLU A 50 -4.21 2.87 10.54
CA GLU A 50 -5.08 3.39 11.59
C GLU A 50 -4.92 4.91 11.77
N THR A 51 -3.67 5.36 11.82
CA THR A 51 -3.36 6.79 11.96
C THR A 51 -3.84 7.59 10.75
N THR A 52 -3.72 7.03 9.55
CA THR A 52 -4.15 7.67 8.30
C THR A 52 -5.68 7.77 8.25
N ASN A 53 -6.39 6.67 8.53
CA ASN A 53 -7.84 6.63 8.62
C ASN A 53 -8.35 7.66 9.65
N ARG A 54 -7.82 7.65 10.87
CA ARG A 54 -8.20 8.62 11.92
C ARG A 54 -8.01 10.07 11.47
N LYS A 55 -6.88 10.40 10.83
CA LYS A 55 -6.62 11.75 10.33
C LYS A 55 -7.64 12.17 9.27
N LEU A 56 -7.96 11.28 8.34
CA LEU A 56 -8.97 11.56 7.31
C LEU A 56 -10.37 11.64 7.89
N SER A 57 -10.73 10.76 8.82
CA SER A 57 -12.04 10.79 9.47
C SER A 57 -12.27 12.14 10.17
N ASN A 58 -11.25 12.60 10.91
CA ASN A 58 -11.29 13.91 11.56
C ASN A 58 -11.39 15.08 10.57
N MET A 59 -10.68 14.99 9.43
CA MET A 59 -10.68 16.03 8.41
C MET A 59 -12.00 16.12 7.65
N LEU A 60 -12.64 14.97 7.39
CA LEU A 60 -13.86 14.88 6.59
C LEU A 60 -15.14 14.89 7.44
N GLY A 61 -15.04 14.72 8.76
CA GLY A 61 -16.19 14.64 9.66
C GLY A 61 -17.03 13.38 9.46
N ILE A 62 -16.47 12.34 8.84
CA ILE A 62 -17.11 11.05 8.57
C ILE A 62 -16.15 9.92 8.93
N ASP A 63 -16.65 8.71 9.16
CA ASP A 63 -15.76 7.57 9.36
C ASP A 63 -15.15 7.11 8.02
N VAL A 64 -13.83 7.00 7.98
CA VAL A 64 -13.04 6.64 6.81
C VAL A 64 -12.31 5.34 7.07
N HIS A 65 -12.63 4.32 6.28
CA HIS A 65 -11.91 3.05 6.25
C HIS A 65 -11.27 2.86 4.88
N ASN A 66 -10.00 3.24 4.73
CA ASN A 66 -9.27 3.07 3.48
C ASN A 66 -7.90 2.42 3.71
N GLU A 67 -7.93 1.10 3.89
CA GLU A 67 -6.73 0.28 4.09
C GLU A 67 -5.76 0.36 2.91
N THR A 68 -6.27 0.35 1.67
CA THR A 68 -5.43 0.39 0.46
C THR A 68 -4.61 1.68 0.40
N MET A 69 -5.21 2.82 0.73
CA MET A 69 -4.49 4.08 0.77
C MET A 69 -3.46 4.11 1.90
N GLY A 70 -3.78 3.59 3.08
CA GLY A 70 -2.80 3.44 4.16
C GLY A 70 -1.61 2.55 3.76
N LEU A 71 -1.89 1.39 3.17
CA LEU A 71 -0.90 0.45 2.63
C LEU A 71 0.05 1.12 1.63
N LEU A 72 -0.51 1.74 0.58
CA LEU A 72 0.28 2.34 -0.50
C LEU A 72 1.05 3.58 -0.02
N SER A 73 0.44 4.42 0.82
CA SER A 73 1.12 5.58 1.37
C SER A 73 2.34 5.19 2.23
N TYR A 74 2.22 4.14 3.05
CA TYR A 74 3.35 3.64 3.84
C TYR A 74 4.41 2.98 2.96
N TYR A 75 3.99 2.26 1.91
CA TYR A 75 4.90 1.66 0.94
C TYR A 75 5.80 2.73 0.30
N PHE A 76 5.22 3.82 -0.18
CA PHE A 76 5.97 4.94 -0.76
C PHE A 76 6.84 5.69 0.25
N GLN A 77 6.50 5.63 1.55
CA GLN A 77 7.37 6.17 2.61
C GLN A 77 8.59 5.30 2.85
N ILE A 78 8.47 3.98 2.75
CA ILE A 78 9.54 3.02 3.04
C ILE A 78 10.41 2.74 1.81
N GLU A 79 9.82 2.45 0.66
CA GLU A 79 10.55 2.10 -0.55
C GLU A 79 10.90 3.35 -1.35
N LYS A 80 12.19 3.66 -1.40
CA LYS A 80 12.74 4.85 -2.06
C LYS A 80 13.53 4.55 -3.32
N ARG A 81 13.83 3.27 -3.60
CA ARG A 81 14.70 2.87 -4.72
C ARG A 81 13.94 2.49 -5.98
N GLY A 82 12.61 2.43 -5.92
CA GLY A 82 11.76 2.11 -7.04
C GLY A 82 10.30 2.00 -6.62
N CYS A 83 9.47 1.51 -7.54
CA CYS A 83 8.09 1.16 -7.28
C CYS A 83 7.78 -0.16 -8.00
N TYR A 84 7.11 -1.05 -7.29
CA TYR A 84 6.53 -2.25 -7.87
C TYR A 84 5.27 -2.58 -7.09
N ILE A 85 4.13 -2.46 -7.76
CA ILE A 85 2.81 -2.79 -7.25
C ILE A 85 2.15 -3.66 -8.31
N ARG A 86 1.65 -4.84 -7.94
CA ARG A 86 0.88 -5.69 -8.85
C ARG A 86 -0.51 -5.93 -8.29
N THR A 87 -1.51 -5.71 -9.13
CA THR A 87 -2.94 -5.89 -8.84
C THR A 87 -3.56 -6.72 -9.96
N GLY A 88 -3.84 -7.99 -9.67
CA GLY A 88 -4.23 -8.95 -10.71
C GLY A 88 -3.13 -9.12 -11.77
N GLU A 89 -3.45 -8.79 -13.02
CA GLU A 89 -2.53 -8.81 -14.17
C GLU A 89 -1.76 -7.50 -14.36
N GLU A 90 -2.19 -6.42 -13.71
CA GLU A 90 -1.59 -5.10 -13.87
C GLU A 90 -0.36 -4.94 -12.98
N VAL A 91 0.69 -4.33 -13.53
CA VAL A 91 1.92 -4.01 -12.81
C VAL A 91 2.21 -2.53 -12.97
N ILE A 92 2.27 -1.83 -11.84
CA ILE A 92 2.60 -0.41 -11.74
C ILE A 92 4.04 -0.27 -11.25
N LEU A 93 4.84 0.50 -11.97
CA LEU A 93 6.29 0.64 -11.73
C LEU A 93 6.73 2.08 -11.44
N TRP A 94 5.81 3.03 -11.58
CA TRP A 94 6.06 4.43 -11.32
C TRP A 94 5.07 4.96 -10.29
N GLN A 95 5.56 5.64 -9.26
CA GLN A 95 4.73 6.14 -8.16
C GLN A 95 3.64 7.10 -8.64
N ASN A 96 3.94 7.91 -9.67
CA ASN A 96 3.04 8.90 -10.24
C ASN A 96 1.91 8.31 -11.10
N GLU A 97 1.95 7.00 -11.39
CA GLU A 97 0.89 6.30 -12.12
C GLU A 97 -0.17 5.73 -11.18
N VAL A 98 0.06 5.76 -9.85
CA VAL A 98 -0.93 5.31 -8.88
C VAL A 98 -1.98 6.39 -8.67
N THR A 99 -3.18 6.13 -9.18
CA THR A 99 -4.37 6.93 -8.90
C THR A 99 -5.31 6.13 -8.02
N LEU A 100 -5.60 6.65 -6.83
CA LEU A 100 -6.66 6.11 -5.99
C LEU A 100 -7.98 6.73 -6.44
N GLN A 101 -8.73 5.99 -7.26
CA GLN A 101 -10.10 6.36 -7.61
C GLN A 101 -11.02 5.91 -6.48
N GLY A 102 -11.64 6.86 -5.78
CA GLY A 102 -12.64 6.53 -4.77
C GLY A 102 -13.95 6.13 -5.43
N GLU A 103 -14.42 4.90 -5.21
CA GLU A 103 -15.79 4.52 -5.55
C GLU A 103 -16.69 4.42 -4.30
N ASN A 104 -17.80 5.16 -4.41
CA ASN A 104 -18.97 5.37 -3.56
C ASN A 104 -19.25 4.44 -2.37
N VAL A 105 -19.34 5.01 -1.16
CA VAL A 105 -20.38 4.65 -0.18
C VAL A 105 -20.80 5.87 0.66
N THR A 106 -21.85 6.59 0.25
CA THR A 106 -22.71 7.33 1.18
C THR A 106 -23.73 6.34 1.75
N ARG A 107 -23.61 5.97 3.04
CA ARG A 107 -24.76 5.40 3.76
C ARG A 107 -25.53 6.56 4.39
N LYS A 108 -26.76 6.80 3.91
CA LYS A 108 -27.76 7.47 4.74
C LYS A 108 -27.98 6.56 5.94
N THR A 109 -27.62 7.02 7.14
CA THR A 109 -28.21 6.48 8.36
C THR A 109 -29.69 6.79 8.24
N SER A 110 -30.48 5.81 7.84
CA SER A 110 -31.94 5.90 7.96
C SER A 110 -32.24 6.25 9.40
N GLU A 111 -32.90 7.40 9.61
CA GLU A 111 -33.53 7.76 10.87
C GLU A 111 -34.37 6.55 11.32
N MET A 112 -33.92 5.84 12.35
CA MET A 112 -34.79 4.92 13.06
C MET A 112 -35.55 5.75 14.10
N GLN A 113 -36.82 5.96 13.79
CA GLN A 113 -37.89 6.38 14.70
C GLN A 113 -37.98 5.47 15.92
#